data_AF-A0A7S0N7H9-F1
#
_entry.id   AF-A0A7S0N7H9-F1
#
_cell.length_a   1.000
_cell.length_b   1.000
_cell.length_c   1.000
_cell.angle_alpha   90.00
_cell.angle_beta   90.00
_cell.angle_gamma   90.00
#
_symmetry.space_group_name_H-M   'P 1'
#
loop_
_entity.id
_entity.type
_entity.pdbx_description
1 polymer ?
#
loop_
_entity_poly.entity_id
_entity_poly.type
_entity_poly.pdbx_seq_one_letter_code
_entity_poly.pdbx_strand_id
1 'polypeptide(L)'
;MEDDEEVHVEEVHVEDAQAEEVPAEDIQAGVEEVKAARKIDLPEGFTQENAAKVLKFTLLGMTVIKGVTAFFAHRSRRKLRIPKKKRDAVPTRAPAKPAQPTGSPTAKSKKKTPSGTEKKVKKTKKSAKEVGATEPEVGKHLTVDPEMLGAPSDEPIDKHLFDPSETDMWLHDHLRVNPISTMYPGIALKAQRIVAGWQRRFANTPWIRFFSRETLLKEINERIPVINAILESVKHLKVEEGEKLTVVDLGSGFGFLSMFLSELLPPEKVRKIVLVDKLWPLYDQQITLPFQMTSGHLQHPGWPVPLLPRQVDLLSTSPDQLAAQVDQRIIPRAAGPVLLLGVNLCGPLSVAAIHLFNKLPQVKQLLLKPCCLPPKEPAATWAVGAHTLRSDAVWSVKAGPTEVGDADPRARYKAWVDSLALGVEVPPNQKPVKRIFVP
;
A
#
# COMPACT_ATOMS: atom_id res chain seq x y z
N MET A 1 -63.43 -23.14 0.16
CA MET A 1 -62.87 -23.40 1.50
C MET A 1 -61.51 -24.01 1.28
N GLU A 2 -60.57 -23.16 0.85
CA GLU A 2 -59.14 -23.35 0.96
C GLU A 2 -58.66 -21.96 1.33
N ASP A 3 -58.02 -21.84 2.49
CA ASP A 3 -57.63 -20.60 3.13
C ASP A 3 -56.33 -20.09 2.47
N ASP A 4 -56.39 -18.88 1.90
CA ASP A 4 -55.22 -18.14 1.45
C ASP A 4 -54.61 -17.40 2.65
N GLU A 5 -53.48 -17.89 3.15
CA GLU A 5 -52.65 -17.15 4.12
C GLU A 5 -51.85 -16.06 3.39
N GLU A 6 -52.31 -14.81 3.49
CA GLU A 6 -51.53 -13.62 3.17
C GLU A 6 -50.38 -13.45 4.18
N VAL A 7 -49.14 -13.60 3.71
CA VAL A 7 -47.95 -13.26 4.50
C VAL A 7 -47.73 -11.75 4.41
N HIS A 8 -48.10 -11.03 5.46
CA HIS A 8 -47.69 -9.65 5.68
C HIS A 8 -46.19 -9.60 5.99
N VAL A 9 -45.44 -8.87 5.15
CA VAL A 9 -44.05 -8.48 5.44
C VAL A 9 -44.10 -7.14 6.19
N GLU A 10 -43.76 -7.15 7.47
CA GLU A 10 -43.53 -5.94 8.25
C GLU A 10 -42.25 -5.24 7.73
N GLU A 11 -42.39 -4.02 7.22
CA GLU A 11 -41.27 -3.11 7.00
C GLU A 11 -40.71 -2.67 8.37
N VAL A 12 -39.52 -3.15 8.70
CA VAL A 12 -38.77 -2.66 9.86
C VAL A 12 -38.14 -1.31 9.50
N HIS A 13 -38.80 -0.24 9.91
CA HIS A 13 -38.20 1.09 9.97
C HIS A 13 -37.08 1.11 11.02
N VAL A 14 -35.84 1.29 10.56
CA VAL A 14 -34.71 1.63 11.42
C VAL A 14 -34.79 3.14 11.72
N GLU A 15 -35.52 3.50 12.77
CA GLU A 15 -35.44 4.83 13.36
C GLU A 15 -34.15 5.01 14.16
N ASP A 16 -33.73 6.27 14.25
CA ASP A 16 -32.46 6.76 14.74
C ASP A 16 -31.97 6.12 16.05
N ALA A 17 -30.79 5.50 15.99
CA ALA A 17 -29.99 5.23 17.18
C ALA A 17 -29.50 6.58 17.74
N GLN A 18 -30.25 7.12 18.70
CA GLN A 18 -29.86 8.30 19.46
C GLN A 18 -28.50 8.04 20.12
N ALA A 19 -27.51 8.83 19.76
CA ALA A 19 -26.22 8.80 20.43
C ALA A 19 -26.43 9.30 21.86
N GLU A 20 -26.29 8.42 22.85
CA GLU A 20 -26.25 8.83 24.26
C GLU A 20 -25.13 9.87 24.44
N GLU A 21 -25.51 11.06 24.88
CA GLU A 21 -24.56 12.11 25.24
C GLU A 21 -23.76 11.64 26.45
N VAL A 22 -22.42 11.60 26.30
CA VAL A 22 -21.52 11.29 27.41
C VAL A 22 -21.56 12.47 28.39
N PRO A 23 -21.85 12.24 29.68
CA PRO A 23 -21.90 13.31 30.67
C PRO A 23 -20.61 14.13 30.70
N ALA A 24 -20.73 15.45 30.83
CA ALA A 24 -19.58 16.36 30.85
C ALA A 24 -18.56 16.03 31.96
N GLU A 25 -19.03 15.45 33.06
CA GLU A 25 -18.21 15.01 34.19
C GLU A 25 -17.28 13.85 33.81
N ASP A 26 -17.75 12.91 32.99
CA ASP A 26 -16.95 11.77 32.51
C ASP A 26 -15.90 12.22 31.49
N ILE A 27 -16.25 13.21 30.64
CA ILE A 27 -15.30 13.85 29.73
C ILE A 27 -14.18 14.53 30.52
N GLN A 28 -14.54 15.28 31.56
CA GLN A 28 -13.57 15.99 32.39
C GLN A 28 -12.67 15.02 33.17
N ALA A 29 -13.23 13.95 33.75
CA ALA A 29 -12.48 12.92 34.45
C ALA A 29 -11.45 12.23 33.53
N GLY A 30 -11.86 11.87 32.31
CA GLY A 30 -10.95 11.28 31.34
C GLY A 30 -9.85 12.23 30.85
N VAL A 31 -10.14 13.53 30.73
CA VAL A 31 -9.12 14.55 30.42
C VAL A 31 -8.06 14.63 31.51
N GLU A 32 -8.46 14.67 32.77
CA GLU A 32 -7.53 14.72 33.90
C GLU A 32 -6.71 13.43 34.02
N GLU A 33 -7.30 12.26 33.73
CA GLU A 33 -6.57 10.99 33.68
C GLU A 33 -5.50 11.00 32.59
N VAL A 34 -5.78 11.53 31.40
CA VAL A 34 -4.81 11.66 30.30
C VAL A 34 -3.69 12.65 30.64
N LYS A 35 -4.02 13.80 31.26
CA LYS A 35 -3.03 14.77 31.75
C LYS A 35 -2.09 14.12 32.77
N ALA A 36 -2.64 13.41 33.75
CA ALA A 36 -1.89 12.73 34.80
C ALA A 36 -0.99 11.62 34.24
N ALA A 37 -1.51 10.80 33.31
CA ALA A 37 -0.78 9.68 32.74
C ALA A 37 0.38 10.10 31.83
N ARG A 38 0.26 11.24 31.13
CA ARG A 38 1.26 11.68 30.16
C ARG A 38 2.13 12.86 30.60
N LYS A 39 1.83 13.51 31.73
CA LYS A 39 2.50 14.74 32.19
C LYS A 39 2.52 15.82 31.10
N ILE A 40 1.42 15.98 30.37
CA ILE A 40 1.29 16.96 29.29
C ILE A 40 0.29 18.03 29.71
N ASP A 41 0.71 19.29 29.64
CA ASP A 41 -0.20 20.43 29.67
C ASP A 41 -0.90 20.54 28.31
N LEU A 42 -2.24 20.57 28.31
CA LEU A 42 -3.00 20.78 27.10
C LEU A 42 -2.81 22.23 26.60
N PRO A 43 -2.67 22.45 25.29
CA PRO A 43 -2.46 23.79 24.74
C PRO A 43 -3.66 24.72 25.03
N GLU A 44 -3.39 26.02 25.17
CA GLU A 44 -4.44 27.04 25.27
C GLU A 44 -5.41 26.94 24.08
N GLY A 45 -6.71 26.88 24.37
CA GLY A 45 -7.78 26.71 23.36
C GLY A 45 -8.27 25.27 23.15
N PHE A 46 -7.79 24.30 23.93
CA PHE A 46 -8.33 22.93 23.90
C PHE A 46 -9.74 22.88 24.52
N THR A 47 -10.78 22.74 23.69
CA THR A 47 -12.19 22.78 24.10
C THR A 47 -12.69 21.44 24.66
N GLN A 48 -13.80 21.46 25.41
CA GLN A 48 -14.49 20.23 25.86
C GLN A 48 -14.93 19.32 24.70
N GLU A 49 -15.25 19.89 23.54
CA GLU A 49 -15.59 19.10 22.34
C GLU A 49 -14.37 18.33 21.80
N ASN A 50 -13.18 18.95 21.83
CA ASN A 50 -11.94 18.29 21.44
C ASN A 50 -11.57 17.18 22.42
N ALA A 51 -11.76 17.42 23.73
CA ALA A 51 -11.63 16.42 24.77
C ALA A 51 -12.56 15.23 24.56
N ALA A 52 -13.86 15.47 24.32
CA ALA A 52 -14.84 14.42 24.09
C ALA A 52 -14.49 13.55 22.86
N LYS A 53 -14.01 14.16 21.77
CA LYS A 53 -13.55 13.44 20.57
C LYS A 53 -12.34 12.56 20.88
N VAL A 54 -11.33 13.08 21.58
CA VAL A 54 -10.14 12.31 21.97
C VAL A 54 -10.50 11.18 22.93
N LEU A 55 -11.37 11.44 23.90
CA LEU A 55 -11.80 10.44 24.89
C LEU A 55 -12.61 9.32 24.23
N LYS A 56 -13.56 9.66 23.36
CA LYS A 56 -14.36 8.70 22.60
C LYS A 56 -13.46 7.78 21.77
N PHE A 57 -12.44 8.33 21.10
CA PHE A 57 -11.46 7.54 20.34
C PHE A 57 -10.56 6.67 21.24
N THR A 58 -10.14 7.18 22.40
CA THR A 58 -9.28 6.45 23.34
C THR A 58 -10.03 5.29 24.01
N LEU A 59 -11.27 5.52 24.44
CA LEU A 59 -12.14 4.49 25.03
C LEU A 59 -12.53 3.41 24.01
N LEU A 60 -12.78 3.79 22.76
CA LEU A 60 -13.01 2.82 21.67
C LEU A 60 -11.76 1.95 21.46
N GLY A 61 -10.57 2.56 21.45
CA GLY A 61 -9.29 1.86 21.35
C GLY A 61 -9.03 0.91 22.54
N MET A 62 -9.28 1.36 23.78
CA MET A 62 -9.09 0.55 24.98
C MET A 62 -10.06 -0.63 25.06
N THR A 63 -11.30 -0.47 24.59
CA THR A 63 -12.31 -1.53 24.54
C THR A 63 -11.89 -2.63 23.56
N VAL A 64 -11.33 -2.25 22.40
CA VAL A 64 -10.77 -3.19 21.42
C VAL A 64 -9.57 -3.95 22.01
N ILE A 65 -8.65 -3.24 22.69
CA ILE A 65 -7.48 -3.87 23.33
C ILE A 65 -7.91 -4.89 24.41
N LYS A 66 -8.88 -4.53 25.26
CA LYS A 66 -9.42 -5.45 26.28
C LYS A 66 -10.06 -6.69 25.66
N GLY A 67 -10.81 -6.54 24.56
CA GLY A 67 -11.39 -7.65 23.81
C GLY A 67 -10.35 -8.60 23.20
N VAL A 68 -9.29 -8.05 22.61
CA VAL A 68 -8.17 -8.82 22.04
C VAL A 68 -7.39 -9.57 23.15
N THR A 69 -7.13 -8.91 24.26
CA THR A 69 -6.40 -9.50 25.40
C THR A 69 -7.19 -10.65 26.03
N ALA A 70 -8.51 -10.50 26.19
CA ALA A 70 -9.40 -11.55 26.67
C ALA A 70 -9.47 -12.76 25.70
N PHE A 71 -9.46 -12.51 24.38
CA PHE A 71 -9.43 -13.55 23.36
C PHE A 71 -8.13 -14.39 23.42
N PHE A 72 -6.98 -13.75 23.62
CA PHE A 72 -5.70 -14.45 23.77
C PHE A 72 -5.60 -15.21 25.10
N ALA A 73 -6.10 -14.64 26.20
CA ALA A 73 -6.17 -15.32 27.50
C ALA A 73 -7.06 -16.57 27.46
N HIS A 74 -8.17 -16.52 26.72
CA HIS A 74 -9.06 -17.67 26.52
C HIS A 74 -8.42 -18.76 25.64
N ARG A 75 -7.60 -18.38 24.64
CA ARG A 75 -6.90 -19.31 23.74
C ARG A 75 -5.75 -20.05 24.44
N SER A 76 -5.04 -19.40 25.37
CA SER A 76 -3.95 -20.02 26.13
C SER A 76 -4.41 -21.11 27.11
N ARG A 77 -5.69 -21.13 27.50
CA ARG A 77 -6.26 -22.17 28.38
C ARG A 77 -6.69 -23.46 27.65
N ARG A 78 -6.67 -23.50 26.32
CA ARG A 78 -7.17 -24.65 25.52
C ARG A 78 -6.11 -25.58 24.90
N LYS A 79 -4.83 -25.47 25.24
CA LYS A 79 -3.81 -26.45 24.79
C LYS A 79 -3.37 -27.39 25.91
N LEU A 80 -4.06 -28.53 26.00
CA LEU A 80 -3.62 -29.74 26.70
C LEU A 80 -2.88 -30.68 25.75
N ARG A 81 -1.85 -31.33 26.32
CA ARG A 81 -1.33 -32.69 26.01
C ARG A 81 -0.85 -32.99 24.58
N ILE A 82 0.46 -32.97 24.43
CA ILE A 82 1.18 -33.73 23.40
C ILE A 82 1.68 -35.04 24.04
N PRO A 83 1.43 -36.24 23.48
CA PRO A 83 2.01 -37.48 23.97
C PRO A 83 3.49 -37.56 23.61
N LYS A 84 4.35 -37.92 24.57
CA LYS A 84 5.77 -38.21 24.34
C LYS A 84 5.91 -39.43 23.41
N LYS A 85 6.35 -39.23 22.16
CA LYS A 85 6.85 -40.30 21.29
C LYS A 85 8.33 -40.58 21.61
N LYS A 86 8.65 -41.87 21.81
CA LYS A 86 10.01 -42.40 21.95
C LYS A 86 10.85 -42.05 20.73
N ARG A 87 12.10 -41.63 20.97
CA ARG A 87 13.15 -41.48 19.96
C ARG A 87 13.74 -42.85 19.68
N ASP A 88 13.56 -43.36 18.46
CA ASP A 88 14.34 -44.48 17.94
C ASP A 88 15.59 -43.96 17.20
N ALA A 89 16.63 -44.78 17.25
CA ALA A 89 18.00 -44.48 16.87
C ALA A 89 18.20 -44.20 15.37
N VAL A 90 19.15 -43.31 15.10
CA VAL A 90 19.67 -42.96 13.77
C VAL A 90 20.52 -44.12 13.23
N PRO A 91 20.27 -44.64 12.02
CA PRO A 91 21.20 -45.54 11.34
C PRO A 91 22.33 -44.74 10.69
N THR A 92 23.56 -45.12 11.00
CA THR A 92 24.79 -44.66 10.36
C THR A 92 24.83 -45.07 8.89
N ARG A 93 25.08 -44.09 8.01
CA ARG A 93 25.15 -44.25 6.55
C ARG A 93 26.59 -44.62 6.15
N ALA A 94 26.76 -45.75 5.48
CA ALA A 94 28.06 -46.20 4.94
C ALA A 94 28.53 -45.30 3.75
N PRO A 95 29.85 -45.17 3.53
CA PRO A 95 30.40 -44.33 2.48
C PRO A 95 30.27 -44.94 1.08
N ALA A 96 29.95 -44.09 0.11
CA ALA A 96 29.77 -44.43 -1.30
C ALA A 96 31.10 -44.71 -2.01
N LYS A 97 31.10 -45.73 -2.90
CA LYS A 97 32.20 -46.03 -3.83
C LYS A 97 32.25 -45.02 -4.99
N PRO A 98 33.44 -44.74 -5.56
CA PRO A 98 33.60 -43.84 -6.69
C PRO A 98 33.17 -44.50 -8.01
N ALA A 99 32.52 -43.71 -8.87
CA ALA A 99 32.09 -44.09 -10.21
C ALA A 99 33.23 -43.98 -11.23
N GLN A 100 33.32 -44.96 -12.15
CA GLN A 100 34.15 -44.89 -13.36
C GLN A 100 33.32 -44.42 -14.57
N PRO A 101 33.96 -43.81 -15.59
CA PRO A 101 33.28 -43.28 -16.77
C PRO A 101 33.27 -44.30 -17.91
N THR A 102 32.11 -44.56 -18.48
CA THR A 102 31.91 -45.11 -19.84
C THR A 102 30.62 -44.45 -20.34
N GLY A 103 30.54 -43.76 -21.47
CA GLY A 103 30.86 -44.18 -22.82
C GLY A 103 29.56 -44.07 -23.64
N SER A 104 29.43 -43.04 -24.47
CA SER A 104 28.48 -43.01 -25.61
C SER A 104 28.94 -44.05 -26.66
N PRO A 105 28.12 -44.57 -27.62
CA PRO A 105 27.21 -43.78 -28.46
C PRO A 105 25.98 -44.52 -29.07
N THR A 106 25.25 -43.76 -29.90
CA THR A 106 24.50 -44.14 -31.12
C THR A 106 22.97 -44.09 -31.12
N ALA A 107 22.52 -43.56 -32.25
CA ALA A 107 21.18 -43.23 -32.69
C ALA A 107 20.29 -44.46 -33.00
N LYS A 108 18.97 -44.27 -32.99
CA LYS A 108 18.09 -44.62 -34.12
C LYS A 108 16.65 -44.13 -33.91
N SER A 109 16.12 -43.62 -35.02
CA SER A 109 14.72 -43.29 -35.32
C SER A 109 13.74 -44.42 -34.92
N LYS A 110 12.53 -44.03 -34.49
CA LYS A 110 11.28 -44.59 -35.08
C LYS A 110 10.03 -43.80 -34.69
N LYS A 111 9.39 -43.30 -35.74
CA LYS A 111 8.03 -42.81 -35.88
C LYS A 111 7.02 -43.92 -35.54
N LYS A 112 6.01 -43.67 -34.69
CA LYS A 112 4.76 -44.44 -34.61
C LYS A 112 3.65 -43.63 -33.92
N THR A 113 2.67 -43.20 -34.71
CA THR A 113 1.28 -42.92 -34.31
C THR A 113 0.62 -44.21 -33.79
N PRO A 114 -0.39 -44.08 -32.90
CA PRO A 114 -1.72 -44.53 -33.31
C PRO A 114 -2.89 -43.67 -32.81
N SER A 115 -3.98 -43.81 -33.57
CA SER A 115 -5.41 -43.73 -33.23
C SER A 115 -5.75 -43.63 -31.74
N GLY A 116 -6.65 -42.74 -31.33
CA GLY A 116 -8.06 -42.78 -31.74
C GLY A 116 -8.82 -43.67 -30.77
N THR A 117 -9.46 -43.08 -29.76
CA THR A 117 -10.46 -43.76 -28.95
C THR A 117 -11.40 -42.75 -28.30
N GLU A 118 -12.67 -42.84 -28.67
CA GLU A 118 -13.80 -42.12 -28.10
C GLU A 118 -13.91 -42.35 -26.60
N LYS A 119 -14.08 -41.27 -25.83
CA LYS A 119 -14.50 -41.34 -24.42
C LYS A 119 -15.94 -40.88 -24.28
N LYS A 120 -16.80 -41.85 -23.92
CA LYS A 120 -18.17 -41.70 -23.43
C LYS A 120 -18.28 -40.58 -22.39
N VAL A 121 -19.14 -39.62 -22.69
CA VAL A 121 -19.63 -38.60 -21.75
C VAL A 121 -20.58 -39.28 -20.75
N LYS A 122 -20.16 -39.44 -19.49
CA LYS A 122 -21.07 -39.73 -18.36
C LYS A 122 -21.67 -38.41 -17.88
N LYS A 123 -22.95 -38.19 -18.15
CA LYS A 123 -23.78 -37.17 -17.51
C LYS A 123 -23.97 -37.54 -16.03
N THR A 124 -23.31 -36.83 -15.12
CA THR A 124 -23.68 -36.79 -13.70
C THR A 124 -24.46 -35.50 -13.45
N LYS A 125 -25.78 -35.64 -13.26
CA LYS A 125 -26.64 -34.64 -12.63
C LYS A 125 -26.10 -34.39 -11.21
N LYS A 126 -25.63 -33.17 -10.92
CA LYS A 126 -25.41 -32.71 -9.56
C LYS A 126 -26.31 -31.51 -9.32
N SER A 127 -27.20 -31.67 -8.35
CA SER A 127 -28.16 -30.71 -7.87
C SER A 127 -27.48 -29.41 -7.45
N ALA A 128 -28.05 -28.29 -7.88
CA ALA A 128 -27.72 -26.96 -7.40
C ALA A 128 -28.12 -26.86 -5.92
N LYS A 129 -27.15 -26.48 -5.08
CA LYS A 129 -27.40 -26.04 -3.72
C LYS A 129 -27.30 -24.52 -3.78
N GLU A 130 -28.42 -23.83 -3.56
CA GLU A 130 -28.44 -22.38 -3.35
C GLU A 130 -27.50 -22.04 -2.19
N VAL A 131 -26.56 -21.14 -2.48
CA VAL A 131 -25.71 -20.51 -1.48
C VAL A 131 -26.23 -19.08 -1.38
N GLY A 132 -26.93 -18.79 -0.28
CA GLY A 132 -27.36 -17.44 0.06
C GLY A 132 -26.16 -16.50 0.12
N ALA A 133 -26.32 -15.34 -0.51
CA ALA A 133 -25.35 -14.26 -0.46
C ALA A 133 -25.33 -13.68 0.96
N THR A 134 -24.23 -13.85 1.66
CA THR A 134 -23.91 -13.06 2.86
C THR A 134 -23.23 -11.78 2.44
N GLU A 135 -23.76 -10.64 2.87
CA GLU A 135 -23.15 -9.32 2.74
C GLU A 135 -21.72 -9.32 3.31
N PRO A 136 -20.76 -8.65 2.64
CA PRO A 136 -19.40 -8.58 3.14
C PRO A 136 -19.32 -7.63 4.34
N GLU A 137 -18.81 -8.13 5.47
CA GLU A 137 -18.40 -7.30 6.61
C GLU A 137 -17.39 -6.24 6.16
N VAL A 138 -17.85 -5.00 6.02
CA VAL A 138 -17.02 -3.80 5.86
C VAL A 138 -16.56 -3.38 7.26
N GLY A 139 -15.23 -3.32 7.47
CA GLY A 139 -14.67 -2.61 8.64
C GLY A 139 -13.71 -3.37 9.54
N LYS A 140 -12.74 -4.12 9.00
CA LYS A 140 -11.52 -4.41 9.80
C LYS A 140 -10.59 -3.21 9.74
N HIS A 141 -10.60 -2.39 10.78
CA HIS A 141 -9.62 -1.33 11.00
C HIS A 141 -8.21 -1.93 10.97
N LEU A 142 -7.39 -1.46 10.03
CA LEU A 142 -5.95 -1.69 10.00
C LEU A 142 -5.34 -1.08 11.26
N THR A 143 -4.87 -1.91 12.19
CA THR A 143 -4.02 -1.48 13.30
C THR A 143 -2.68 -1.02 12.71
N VAL A 144 -2.38 0.27 12.83
CA VAL A 144 -1.09 0.84 12.42
C VAL A 144 -0.07 0.56 13.53
N ASP A 145 1.11 0.10 13.14
CA ASP A 145 2.23 -0.08 14.07
C ASP A 145 2.61 1.27 14.72
N PRO A 146 2.66 1.39 16.06
CA PRO A 146 3.10 2.59 16.75
C PRO A 146 4.48 3.11 16.31
N GLU A 147 5.38 2.26 15.82
CA GLU A 147 6.70 2.67 15.29
C GLU A 147 6.56 3.51 14.01
N MET A 148 5.57 3.23 13.16
CA MET A 148 5.28 4.01 11.95
C MET A 148 4.69 5.39 12.25
N LEU A 149 4.18 5.60 13.47
CA LEU A 149 3.63 6.89 13.93
C LEU A 149 4.68 7.77 14.60
N GLY A 150 5.94 7.33 14.65
CA GLY A 150 7.04 8.12 15.17
C GLY A 150 7.01 8.30 16.68
N ALA A 151 6.52 7.31 17.43
CA ALA A 151 6.85 7.23 18.85
C ALA A 151 8.38 7.10 18.96
N PRO A 152 9.07 7.99 19.69
CA PRO A 152 10.52 7.90 19.84
C PRO A 152 10.88 6.55 20.47
N SER A 153 11.70 5.75 19.79
CA SER A 153 12.25 4.53 20.37
C SER A 153 13.15 4.90 21.55
N ASP A 154 13.04 4.19 22.67
CA ASP A 154 13.94 4.32 23.82
C ASP A 154 15.36 3.81 23.55
N GLU A 155 15.62 3.24 22.35
CA GLU A 155 16.98 2.94 21.92
C GLU A 155 17.82 4.24 21.89
N PRO A 156 19.04 4.23 22.45
CA PRO A 156 19.91 5.39 22.41
C PRO A 156 20.13 5.76 20.95
N ILE A 157 19.49 6.87 20.55
CA ILE A 157 19.69 7.50 19.25
C ILE A 157 21.19 7.59 19.04
N ASP A 158 21.69 6.93 18.01
CA ASP A 158 23.10 6.98 17.68
C ASP A 158 23.46 8.45 17.42
N LYS A 159 24.07 9.12 18.40
CA LYS A 159 24.30 10.58 18.36
C LYS A 159 25.32 10.96 17.29
N HIS A 160 25.89 9.97 16.59
CA HIS A 160 26.72 10.13 15.41
C HIS A 160 25.93 10.25 14.09
N LEU A 161 24.59 10.19 14.14
CA LEU A 161 23.69 10.52 13.03
C LEU A 161 23.71 12.05 12.79
N PHE A 162 24.39 12.66 11.82
CA PHE A 162 25.15 12.20 10.67
C PHE A 162 26.02 13.39 10.24
N ASP A 163 27.34 13.24 10.12
CA ASP A 163 28.09 14.17 9.28
C ASP A 163 27.58 14.00 7.83
N PRO A 164 27.10 15.07 7.16
CA PRO A 164 26.68 14.99 5.76
C PRO A 164 27.76 14.39 4.85
N SER A 165 29.04 14.61 5.16
CA SER A 165 30.16 14.06 4.39
C SER A 165 30.27 12.54 4.57
N GLU A 166 30.11 12.03 5.79
CA GLU A 166 30.15 10.59 6.08
C GLU A 166 28.98 9.87 5.41
N THR A 167 27.78 10.46 5.44
CA THR A 167 26.60 9.86 4.79
C THR A 167 26.75 9.83 3.28
N ASP A 168 27.28 10.90 2.68
CA ASP A 168 27.51 10.99 1.25
C ASP A 168 28.48 9.88 0.79
N MET A 169 29.60 9.72 1.50
CA MET A 169 30.57 8.65 1.25
C MET A 169 29.95 7.26 1.44
N TRP A 170 29.20 7.05 2.53
CA TRP A 170 28.55 5.79 2.82
C TRP A 170 27.53 5.41 1.72
N LEU A 171 26.67 6.35 1.31
CA LEU A 171 25.70 6.14 0.23
C LEU A 171 26.41 5.85 -1.10
N HIS A 172 27.47 6.59 -1.42
CA HIS A 172 28.26 6.37 -2.62
C HIS A 172 28.74 4.92 -2.72
N ASP A 173 29.34 4.40 -1.65
CA ASP A 173 29.91 3.06 -1.65
C ASP A 173 28.84 1.97 -1.81
N HIS A 174 27.68 2.14 -1.18
CA HIS A 174 26.58 1.19 -1.25
C HIS A 174 25.83 1.25 -2.59
N LEU A 175 25.60 2.45 -3.13
CA LEU A 175 24.95 2.62 -4.42
C LEU A 175 25.86 2.14 -5.56
N ARG A 176 27.18 2.34 -5.48
CA ARG A 176 28.11 1.89 -6.53
C ARG A 176 28.07 0.39 -6.78
N VAL A 177 27.89 -0.42 -5.74
CA VAL A 177 27.84 -1.90 -5.86
C VAL A 177 26.42 -2.44 -6.06
N ASN A 178 25.41 -1.57 -6.03
CA ASN A 178 24.03 -1.97 -6.19
C ASN A 178 23.67 -2.20 -7.69
N PRO A 179 23.06 -3.36 -8.06
CA PRO A 179 22.69 -3.65 -9.44
C PRO A 179 21.73 -2.63 -10.06
N ILE A 180 20.76 -2.12 -9.29
CA ILE A 180 19.81 -1.10 -9.77
C ILE A 180 20.54 0.20 -10.07
N SER A 181 21.45 0.62 -9.21
CA SER A 181 22.25 1.81 -9.42
C SER A 181 23.18 1.66 -10.63
N THR A 182 23.67 0.46 -10.91
CA THR A 182 24.42 0.16 -12.15
C THR A 182 23.57 0.33 -13.41
N MET A 183 22.28 -0.02 -13.35
CA MET A 183 21.34 0.19 -14.46
C MET A 183 20.91 1.65 -14.63
N TYR A 184 20.92 2.44 -13.55
CA TYR A 184 20.48 3.84 -13.54
C TYR A 184 21.48 4.78 -12.84
N PRO A 185 22.75 4.85 -13.30
CA PRO A 185 23.83 5.50 -12.58
C PRO A 185 23.59 7.01 -12.41
N GLY A 186 22.99 7.65 -13.42
CA GLY A 186 22.67 9.08 -13.36
C GLY A 186 21.60 9.42 -12.30
N ILE A 187 20.63 8.53 -12.06
CA ILE A 187 19.60 8.75 -11.05
C ILE A 187 20.15 8.43 -9.65
N ALA A 188 20.94 7.36 -9.51
CA ALA A 188 21.60 7.01 -8.26
C ALA A 188 22.49 8.16 -7.75
N LEU A 189 23.34 8.73 -8.61
CA LEU A 189 24.21 9.85 -8.27
C LEU A 189 23.41 11.10 -7.86
N LYS A 190 22.30 11.40 -8.55
CA LYS A 190 21.43 12.52 -8.15
C LYS A 190 20.76 12.27 -6.80
N ALA A 191 20.26 11.06 -6.56
CA ALA A 191 19.63 10.68 -5.30
C ALA A 191 20.61 10.83 -4.12
N GLN A 192 21.85 10.35 -4.28
CA GLN A 192 22.92 10.54 -3.29
C GLN A 192 23.11 12.03 -2.94
N ARG A 193 23.32 12.88 -3.96
CA ARG A 193 23.53 14.33 -3.77
C ARG A 193 22.34 15.02 -3.11
N ILE A 194 21.12 14.60 -3.46
CA ILE A 194 19.88 15.12 -2.88
C ILE A 194 19.84 14.82 -1.38
N VAL A 195 20.14 13.59 -0.99
CA VAL A 195 20.14 13.20 0.44
C VAL A 195 21.19 13.99 1.22
N ALA A 196 22.41 14.12 0.70
CA ALA A 196 23.44 14.96 1.33
C ALA A 196 23.00 16.44 1.42
N GLY A 197 22.20 16.91 0.46
CA GLY A 197 21.56 18.22 0.49
C GLY A 197 20.45 18.34 1.54
N TRP A 198 19.65 17.29 1.73
CA TRP A 198 18.61 17.23 2.77
C TRP A 198 19.22 17.26 4.16
N GLN A 199 20.26 16.48 4.42
CA GLN A 199 20.93 16.49 5.72
C GLN A 199 21.45 17.88 6.08
N ARG A 200 21.99 18.62 5.12
CA ARG A 200 22.43 20.01 5.34
C ARG A 200 21.26 20.96 5.58
N ARG A 201 20.20 20.89 4.77
CA ARG A 201 19.03 21.79 4.89
C ARG A 201 18.22 21.53 6.15
N PHE A 202 18.21 20.30 6.64
CA PHE A 202 17.30 19.89 7.69
C PHE A 202 17.99 19.24 8.90
N ALA A 203 19.29 19.52 9.11
CA ALA A 203 20.13 18.95 10.17
C ALA A 203 19.47 18.96 11.57
N ASN A 204 18.60 19.94 11.84
CA ASN A 204 18.00 20.15 13.16
C ASN A 204 16.55 19.66 13.28
N THR A 205 16.07 18.88 12.32
CA THR A 205 14.65 18.50 12.28
C THR A 205 14.45 17.03 12.64
N PRO A 206 13.33 16.68 13.31
CA PRO A 206 13.07 15.31 13.74
C PRO A 206 13.02 14.28 12.62
N TRP A 207 12.85 14.68 11.35
CA TRP A 207 12.68 13.70 10.27
C TRP A 207 13.95 12.89 10.02
N ILE A 208 15.15 13.43 10.27
CA ILE A 208 16.42 12.65 10.18
C ILE A 208 16.36 11.40 11.08
N ARG A 209 15.57 11.43 12.16
CA ARG A 209 15.38 10.31 13.09
C ARG A 209 14.55 9.15 12.51
N PHE A 210 13.83 9.37 11.40
CA PHE A 210 13.13 8.30 10.70
C PHE A 210 14.06 7.46 9.80
N PHE A 211 15.36 7.80 9.72
CA PHE A 211 16.30 7.09 8.87
C PHE A 211 17.34 6.35 9.67
N SER A 212 17.19 5.03 9.69
CA SER A 212 18.38 4.19 9.63
C SER A 212 19.00 4.28 8.23
N ARG A 213 20.31 4.09 8.15
CA ARG A 213 21.06 4.01 6.90
C ARG A 213 20.45 2.97 5.97
N GLU A 214 20.07 1.82 6.52
CA GLU A 214 19.50 0.67 5.82
C GLU A 214 18.14 1.00 5.20
N THR A 215 17.26 1.66 5.97
CA THR A 215 15.95 2.09 5.48
C THR A 215 16.12 3.07 4.34
N LEU A 216 16.95 4.10 4.51
CA LEU A 216 17.21 5.08 3.46
C LEU A 216 17.73 4.44 2.16
N LEU A 217 18.71 3.53 2.25
CA LEU A 217 19.26 2.84 1.08
C LEU A 217 18.20 1.96 0.40
N LYS A 218 17.37 1.24 1.16
CA LYS A 218 16.25 0.46 0.63
C LYS A 218 15.26 1.38 -0.11
N GLU A 219 14.86 2.47 0.54
CA GLU A 219 13.91 3.45 -0.03
C GLU A 219 14.45 4.08 -1.32
N ILE A 220 15.75 4.37 -1.40
CA ILE A 220 16.41 4.87 -2.63
C ILE A 220 16.39 3.81 -3.73
N ASN A 221 16.87 2.60 -3.44
CA ASN A 221 17.00 1.53 -4.44
C ASN A 221 15.64 1.18 -5.07
N GLU A 222 14.59 1.15 -4.27
CA GLU A 222 13.24 0.85 -4.74
C GLU A 222 12.68 1.94 -5.68
N ARG A 223 13.10 3.19 -5.47
CA ARG A 223 12.59 4.38 -6.18
C ARG A 223 13.40 4.73 -7.43
N ILE A 224 14.68 4.36 -7.53
CA ILE A 224 15.53 4.74 -8.67
C ILE A 224 14.86 4.44 -10.04
N PRO A 225 14.35 3.22 -10.32
CA PRO A 225 13.71 2.93 -11.60
C PRO A 225 12.41 3.73 -11.81
N VAL A 226 11.68 3.94 -10.72
CA VAL A 226 10.40 4.68 -10.71
C VAL A 226 10.63 6.15 -11.01
N ILE A 227 11.61 6.77 -10.34
CA ILE A 227 12.04 8.15 -10.59
C ILE A 227 12.43 8.31 -12.05
N ASN A 228 13.28 7.41 -12.59
CA ASN A 228 13.66 7.47 -14.00
C ASN A 228 12.45 7.48 -14.94
N ALA A 229 11.48 6.59 -14.68
CA ALA A 229 10.26 6.53 -15.46
C ALA A 229 9.39 7.79 -15.35
N ILE A 230 9.31 8.38 -14.17
CA ILE A 230 8.58 9.63 -13.94
C ILE A 230 9.25 10.78 -14.69
N LEU A 231 10.57 10.91 -14.61
CA LEU A 231 11.31 11.95 -15.33
C LEU A 231 11.10 11.85 -16.85
N GLU A 232 11.19 10.64 -17.41
CA GLU A 232 10.90 10.43 -18.83
C GLU A 232 9.44 10.74 -19.18
N SER A 233 8.50 10.40 -18.30
CA SER A 233 7.08 10.70 -18.50
C SER A 233 6.83 12.22 -18.50
N VAL A 234 7.35 12.93 -17.51
CA VAL A 234 7.24 14.39 -17.42
C VAL A 234 7.90 15.07 -18.60
N LYS A 235 9.04 14.57 -19.09
CA LYS A 235 9.69 15.08 -20.30
C LYS A 235 8.77 15.02 -21.53
N HIS A 236 8.08 13.91 -21.74
CA HIS A 236 7.24 13.67 -22.92
C HIS A 236 5.80 14.19 -22.82
N LEU A 237 5.30 14.41 -21.60
CA LEU A 237 3.95 14.91 -21.40
C LEU A 237 3.85 16.35 -21.93
N LYS A 238 2.89 16.57 -22.83
CA LYS A 238 2.62 17.89 -23.40
C LYS A 238 1.85 18.73 -22.39
N VAL A 239 2.30 19.95 -22.19
CA VAL A 239 1.68 20.95 -21.34
C VAL A 239 1.46 22.16 -22.24
N GLU A 240 0.24 22.67 -22.30
CA GLU A 240 -0.09 23.84 -23.12
C GLU A 240 0.61 25.09 -22.57
N GLU A 241 0.74 26.12 -23.42
CA GLU A 241 1.39 27.36 -23.02
C GLU A 241 0.65 28.02 -21.84
N GLY A 242 1.41 28.43 -20.81
CA GLY A 242 0.85 29.00 -19.58
C GLY A 242 0.36 27.98 -18.57
N GLU A 243 0.22 26.70 -18.94
CA GLU A 243 -0.13 25.63 -18.01
C GLU A 243 1.11 25.00 -17.34
N LYS A 244 0.87 24.27 -16.25
CA LYS A 244 1.88 23.45 -15.58
C LYS A 244 1.28 22.13 -15.11
N LEU A 245 2.08 21.07 -15.18
CA LEU A 245 1.72 19.73 -14.72
C LEU A 245 1.50 19.72 -13.21
N THR A 246 0.48 19.00 -12.75
CA THR A 246 0.35 18.60 -11.34
C THR A 246 0.65 17.11 -11.22
N VAL A 247 1.55 16.75 -10.30
CA VAL A 247 1.83 15.34 -9.97
C VAL A 247 1.02 14.96 -8.74
N VAL A 248 0.37 13.80 -8.74
CA VAL A 248 -0.40 13.28 -7.60
C VAL A 248 0.19 11.92 -7.20
N ASP A 249 0.72 11.83 -5.98
CA ASP A 249 1.35 10.65 -5.40
C ASP A 249 0.39 9.93 -4.45
N LEU A 250 -0.26 8.87 -4.93
CA LEU A 250 -1.22 8.09 -4.16
C LEU A 250 -0.53 7.11 -3.22
N GLY A 251 -1.00 7.04 -1.97
CA GLY A 251 -0.37 6.19 -0.95
C GLY A 251 1.04 6.67 -0.61
N SER A 252 1.23 7.98 -0.62
CA SER A 252 2.54 8.63 -0.49
C SER A 252 3.30 8.30 0.80
N GLY A 253 2.61 7.82 1.85
CA GLY A 253 3.21 7.63 3.18
C GLY A 253 3.89 8.93 3.63
N PHE A 254 5.13 8.83 4.10
CA PHE A 254 5.93 10.00 4.50
C PHE A 254 6.38 10.91 3.35
N GLY A 255 6.15 10.51 2.10
CA GLY A 255 6.40 11.35 0.93
C GLY A 255 7.80 11.25 0.32
N PHE A 256 8.57 10.19 0.60
CA PHE A 256 9.93 10.01 0.06
C PHE A 256 10.05 10.19 -1.44
N LEU A 257 9.16 9.54 -2.18
CA LEU A 257 9.17 9.63 -3.63
C LEU A 257 8.93 11.08 -4.05
N SER A 258 7.88 11.70 -3.53
CA SER A 258 7.54 13.10 -3.75
C SER A 258 8.66 14.07 -3.39
N MET A 259 9.39 13.85 -2.29
CA MET A 259 10.56 14.66 -1.92
C MET A 259 11.67 14.57 -2.97
N PHE A 260 12.04 13.37 -3.42
CA PHE A 260 13.02 13.22 -4.51
C PHE A 260 12.54 13.88 -5.79
N LEU A 261 11.26 13.73 -6.13
CA LEU A 261 10.68 14.34 -7.31
C LEU A 261 10.68 15.87 -7.22
N SER A 262 10.52 16.46 -6.03
CA SER A 262 10.60 17.91 -5.84
C SER A 262 11.94 18.49 -6.27
N GLU A 263 13.02 17.75 -6.01
CA GLU A 263 14.39 18.16 -6.36
C GLU A 263 14.74 17.89 -7.84
N LEU A 264 14.11 16.88 -8.44
CA LEU A 264 14.48 16.37 -9.76
C LEU A 264 13.59 16.90 -10.89
N LEU A 265 12.35 17.28 -10.59
CA LEU A 265 11.40 17.74 -11.58
C LEU A 265 11.63 19.21 -11.94
N PRO A 266 11.47 19.58 -13.22
CA PRO A 266 11.59 20.96 -13.67
C PRO A 266 10.48 21.86 -13.08
N PRO A 267 10.79 22.82 -12.19
CA PRO A 267 9.78 23.69 -11.56
C PRO A 267 9.08 24.64 -12.55
N GLU A 268 9.69 24.89 -13.70
CA GLU A 268 9.09 25.61 -14.81
C GLU A 268 7.96 24.82 -15.48
N LYS A 269 7.99 23.49 -15.44
CA LYS A 269 6.99 22.61 -16.07
C LYS A 269 6.02 21.98 -15.05
N VAL A 270 6.48 21.75 -13.81
CA VAL A 270 5.68 21.11 -12.76
C VAL A 270 5.30 22.16 -11.71
N ARG A 271 3.99 22.33 -11.49
CA ARG A 271 3.45 23.32 -10.57
C ARG A 271 3.66 22.92 -9.11
N LYS A 272 3.36 21.65 -8.80
CA LYS A 272 3.31 21.09 -7.45
C LYS A 272 3.20 19.57 -7.50
N ILE A 273 3.52 18.93 -6.38
CA ILE A 273 3.32 17.52 -6.13
C ILE A 273 2.33 17.39 -4.97
N VAL A 274 1.21 16.70 -5.19
CA VAL A 274 0.19 16.47 -4.18
C VAL A 274 0.38 15.06 -3.61
N LEU A 275 0.66 14.99 -2.30
CA LEU A 275 0.88 13.75 -1.59
C LEU A 275 -0.43 13.30 -0.98
N VAL A 276 -0.94 12.13 -1.38
CA VAL A 276 -2.24 11.62 -0.94
C VAL A 276 -2.03 10.40 -0.06
N ASP A 277 -2.57 10.45 1.14
CA ASP A 277 -2.54 9.35 2.11
C ASP A 277 -3.64 9.55 3.15
N LYS A 278 -4.17 8.46 3.72
CA LYS A 278 -5.19 8.54 4.78
C LYS A 278 -4.63 9.05 6.10
N LEU A 279 -3.31 8.94 6.30
CA LEU A 279 -2.64 9.33 7.54
C LEU A 279 -2.19 10.80 7.52
N TRP A 280 -2.33 11.53 6.42
CA TRP A 280 -2.08 12.97 6.43
C TRP A 280 -3.11 13.72 7.29
N PRO A 281 -2.77 14.91 7.83
CA PRO A 281 -3.75 15.81 8.43
C PRO A 281 -4.76 16.33 7.41
N LEU A 282 -5.97 16.68 7.88
CA LEU A 282 -6.94 17.39 7.06
C LEU A 282 -6.35 18.74 6.61
N TYR A 283 -6.84 19.23 5.47
CA TYR A 283 -6.49 20.56 5.00
C TYR A 283 -6.91 21.60 6.06
N ASP A 284 -6.00 22.51 6.39
CA ASP A 284 -6.14 23.55 7.43
C ASP A 284 -6.22 23.04 8.88
N GLN A 285 -5.96 21.76 9.11
CA GLN A 285 -5.86 21.22 10.46
C GLN A 285 -4.59 21.74 11.15
N GLN A 286 -4.77 22.56 12.20
CA GLN A 286 -3.66 23.20 12.92
C GLN A 286 -2.87 22.22 13.79
N ILE A 287 -3.56 21.25 14.40
CA ILE A 287 -2.96 20.29 15.33
C ILE A 287 -2.98 18.92 14.68
N THR A 288 -1.81 18.32 14.43
CA THR A 288 -1.71 16.94 13.93
C THR A 288 -2.13 15.96 15.03
N LEU A 289 -3.02 15.01 14.70
CA LEU A 289 -3.46 13.99 15.67
C LEU A 289 -2.40 12.91 15.86
N PRO A 290 -2.38 12.17 17.00
CA PRO A 290 -1.33 11.19 17.29
C PRO A 290 -1.18 10.04 16.28
N PHE A 291 -2.23 9.74 15.53
CA PHE A 291 -2.24 8.69 14.50
C PHE A 291 -1.97 9.23 13.09
N GLN A 292 -1.73 10.53 12.96
CA GLN A 292 -1.44 11.19 11.69
C GLN A 292 0.05 11.45 11.53
N MET A 293 0.49 11.47 10.28
CA MET A 293 1.86 11.85 9.92
C MET A 293 2.02 13.36 10.06
N THR A 294 3.13 13.77 10.67
CA THR A 294 3.50 15.18 10.71
C THR A 294 3.96 15.65 9.32
N SER A 295 3.56 16.85 8.91
CA SER A 295 3.92 17.42 7.60
C SER A 295 5.07 18.43 7.65
N GLY A 296 5.72 18.59 8.81
CA GLY A 296 6.71 19.64 9.04
C GLY A 296 7.88 19.62 8.05
N HIS A 297 8.35 18.44 7.62
CA HIS A 297 9.40 18.30 6.60
C HIS A 297 8.95 18.73 5.21
N LEU A 298 7.66 18.67 4.92
CA LEU A 298 7.09 19.09 3.63
C LEU A 298 6.83 20.60 3.55
N GLN A 299 6.72 21.28 4.69
CA GLN A 299 6.41 22.71 4.77
C GLN A 299 7.63 23.62 4.56
N HIS A 300 8.82 23.06 4.37
CA HIS A 300 10.02 23.85 4.17
C HIS A 300 9.97 24.66 2.85
N PRO A 301 10.23 25.98 2.87
CA PRO A 301 10.07 26.82 1.68
C PRO A 301 11.08 26.52 0.56
N GLY A 302 12.15 25.79 0.87
CA GLY A 302 13.22 25.46 -0.08
C GLY A 302 12.96 24.25 -0.99
N TRP A 303 11.73 23.74 -1.10
CA TRP A 303 11.38 22.69 -2.05
C TRP A 303 11.25 23.29 -3.47
N PRO A 304 12.04 22.85 -4.47
CA PRO A 304 11.98 23.45 -5.81
C PRO A 304 10.60 23.31 -6.47
N VAL A 305 9.99 22.13 -6.33
CA VAL A 305 8.57 21.93 -6.65
C VAL A 305 7.77 21.78 -5.35
N PRO A 306 6.77 22.64 -5.09
CA PRO A 306 5.99 22.60 -3.86
C PRO A 306 5.36 21.24 -3.56
N LEU A 307 5.48 20.80 -2.31
CA LEU A 307 4.89 19.56 -1.79
C LEU A 307 3.61 19.89 -1.01
N LEU A 308 2.51 19.22 -1.34
CA LEU A 308 1.21 19.49 -0.74
C LEU A 308 0.55 18.20 -0.22
N PRO A 309 0.62 17.93 1.09
CA PRO A 309 -0.07 16.77 1.67
C PRO A 309 -1.59 16.96 1.68
N ARG A 310 -2.30 15.85 1.47
CA ARG A 310 -3.76 15.77 1.45
C ARG A 310 -4.23 14.46 2.07
N GLN A 311 -5.09 14.59 3.07
CA GLN A 311 -5.78 13.43 3.62
C GLN A 311 -6.89 12.96 2.68
N VAL A 312 -6.73 11.76 2.13
CA VAL A 312 -7.78 11.04 1.41
C VAL A 312 -7.62 9.56 1.74
N ASP A 313 -8.70 8.94 2.17
CA ASP A 313 -8.75 7.49 2.30
C ASP A 313 -9.20 6.88 0.98
N LEU A 314 -8.29 6.17 0.32
CA LEU A 314 -8.52 5.56 -0.99
C LEU A 314 -9.43 4.32 -0.91
N LEU A 315 -9.80 3.86 0.30
CA LEU A 315 -10.62 2.66 0.52
C LEU A 315 -11.96 2.95 1.21
N SER A 316 -12.20 4.14 1.75
CA SER A 316 -13.35 4.39 2.62
C SER A 316 -14.66 4.63 1.89
N THR A 317 -14.63 4.91 0.59
CA THR A 317 -15.79 5.33 -0.18
C THR A 317 -15.99 4.50 -1.44
N SER A 318 -17.18 4.64 -2.04
CA SER A 318 -17.41 4.07 -3.37
C SER A 318 -16.42 4.69 -4.37
N PRO A 319 -16.05 3.97 -5.44
CA PRO A 319 -15.09 4.49 -6.42
C PRO A 319 -15.49 5.86 -7.01
N ASP A 320 -16.78 6.09 -7.28
CA ASP A 320 -17.27 7.37 -7.80
C ASP A 320 -17.18 8.50 -6.74
N GLN A 321 -17.43 8.19 -5.46
CA GLN A 321 -17.24 9.15 -4.37
C GLN A 321 -15.76 9.50 -4.19
N LEU A 322 -14.86 8.53 -4.30
CA LEU A 322 -13.42 8.77 -4.28
C LEU A 322 -13.01 9.71 -5.43
N ALA A 323 -13.49 9.45 -6.65
CA ALA A 323 -13.22 10.31 -7.80
C ALA A 323 -13.74 11.73 -7.56
N ALA A 324 -14.95 11.90 -7.04
CA ALA A 324 -15.50 13.21 -6.69
C ALA A 324 -14.66 13.93 -5.62
N GLN A 325 -14.19 13.23 -4.59
CA GLN A 325 -13.34 13.84 -3.56
C GLN A 325 -12.00 14.32 -4.12
N VAL A 326 -11.35 13.51 -4.95
CA VAL A 326 -10.09 13.88 -5.61
C VAL A 326 -10.34 15.04 -6.57
N ASP A 327 -11.39 14.96 -7.37
CA ASP A 327 -11.77 16.00 -8.33
C ASP A 327 -12.11 17.31 -7.66
N GLN A 328 -12.70 17.33 -6.46
CA GLN A 328 -13.02 18.58 -5.75
C GLN A 328 -11.85 19.14 -4.94
N ARG A 329 -11.04 18.28 -4.32
CA ARG A 329 -10.02 18.70 -3.33
C ARG A 329 -8.63 18.88 -3.94
N ILE A 330 -8.34 18.18 -5.03
CA ILE A 330 -7.00 18.09 -5.62
C ILE A 330 -6.98 18.75 -7.00
N ILE A 331 -7.90 18.34 -7.87
CA ILE A 331 -7.88 18.66 -9.31
C ILE A 331 -8.33 20.09 -9.68
N PRO A 332 -9.27 20.80 -9.03
CA PRO A 332 -9.70 22.12 -9.51
C PRO A 332 -8.58 23.15 -9.38
N ARG A 333 -7.58 22.82 -8.55
CA ARG A 333 -6.36 23.59 -8.33
C ARG A 333 -5.22 23.17 -9.27
N ALA A 334 -5.46 22.30 -10.24
CA ALA A 334 -4.55 21.90 -11.29
C ALA A 334 -5.02 22.56 -12.60
N ALA A 335 -4.40 23.70 -12.94
CA ALA A 335 -4.69 24.45 -14.16
C ALA A 335 -4.06 23.80 -15.42
N GLY A 336 -3.86 22.49 -15.42
CA GLY A 336 -3.12 21.78 -16.45
C GLY A 336 -3.24 20.27 -16.27
N PRO A 337 -2.51 19.48 -17.08
CA PRO A 337 -2.61 18.03 -17.03
C PRO A 337 -2.14 17.47 -15.68
N VAL A 338 -2.65 16.29 -15.34
CA VAL A 338 -2.30 15.55 -14.13
C VAL A 338 -1.56 14.27 -14.47
N LEU A 339 -0.42 14.05 -13.79
CA LEU A 339 0.31 12.78 -13.76
C LEU A 339 0.00 12.08 -12.44
N LEU A 340 -0.70 10.94 -12.52
CA LEU A 340 -1.07 10.14 -11.36
C LEU A 340 -0.01 9.06 -11.11
N LEU A 341 0.48 8.99 -9.88
CA LEU A 341 1.44 7.99 -9.43
C LEU A 341 0.76 7.09 -8.41
N GLY A 342 0.92 5.78 -8.58
CA GLY A 342 0.52 4.78 -7.60
C GLY A 342 1.69 3.85 -7.34
N VAL A 343 2.58 4.25 -6.42
CA VAL A 343 3.78 3.50 -6.09
C VAL A 343 3.59 2.92 -4.70
N ASN A 344 3.90 1.62 -4.55
CA ASN A 344 3.71 0.89 -3.30
C ASN A 344 2.26 0.82 -2.84
N LEU A 345 1.35 0.79 -3.82
CA LEU A 345 -0.06 0.54 -3.56
C LEU A 345 -0.32 -0.95 -3.38
N CYS A 346 -0.98 -1.30 -2.28
CA CYS A 346 -1.49 -2.65 -2.05
C CYS A 346 -2.69 -2.96 -2.95
N GLY A 347 -3.00 -4.24 -3.16
CA GLY A 347 -4.11 -4.75 -4.00
C GLY A 347 -5.25 -3.74 -4.30
N PRO A 348 -6.17 -3.48 -3.36
CA PRO A 348 -7.32 -2.60 -3.61
C PRO A 348 -6.95 -1.12 -3.83
N LEU A 349 -5.83 -0.65 -3.30
CA LEU A 349 -5.35 0.72 -3.57
C LEU A 349 -4.92 0.88 -5.04
N SER A 350 -4.33 -0.16 -5.63
CA SER A 350 -3.95 -0.15 -7.05
C SER A 350 -5.18 -0.09 -7.96
N VAL A 351 -6.26 -0.78 -7.55
CA VAL A 351 -7.57 -0.73 -8.21
C VAL A 351 -8.14 0.70 -8.15
N ALA A 352 -8.08 1.34 -6.97
CA ALA A 352 -8.52 2.73 -6.79
C ALA A 352 -7.74 3.71 -7.69
N ALA A 353 -6.43 3.53 -7.83
CA ALA A 353 -5.61 4.36 -8.72
C ALA A 353 -6.03 4.27 -10.19
N ILE A 354 -6.35 3.06 -10.68
CA ILE A 354 -6.85 2.88 -12.05
C ILE A 354 -8.24 3.50 -12.19
N HIS A 355 -9.10 3.35 -11.18
CA HIS A 355 -10.42 3.98 -11.21
C HIS A 355 -10.32 5.50 -11.35
N LEU A 356 -9.46 6.15 -10.55
CA LEU A 356 -9.17 7.58 -10.66
C LEU A 356 -8.67 7.97 -12.05
N PHE A 357 -7.75 7.18 -12.63
CA PHE A 357 -7.27 7.43 -13.98
C PHE A 357 -8.37 7.36 -15.04
N ASN A 358 -9.23 6.33 -14.97
CA ASN A 358 -10.33 6.16 -15.95
C ASN A 358 -11.41 7.25 -15.81
N LYS A 359 -11.67 7.73 -14.58
CA LYS A 359 -12.77 8.68 -14.31
C LYS A 359 -12.39 10.14 -14.47
N LEU A 360 -11.14 10.52 -14.20
CA LEU A 360 -10.74 11.92 -14.15
C LEU A 360 -10.09 12.36 -15.47
N PRO A 361 -10.79 13.13 -16.33
CA PRO A 361 -10.30 13.47 -17.67
C PRO A 361 -9.02 14.33 -17.66
N GLN A 362 -8.72 15.02 -16.56
CA GLN A 362 -7.50 15.80 -16.36
C GLN A 362 -6.28 14.91 -16.16
N VAL A 363 -6.45 13.68 -15.70
CA VAL A 363 -5.35 12.72 -15.55
C VAL A 363 -4.97 12.19 -16.93
N LYS A 364 -3.82 12.65 -17.42
CA LYS A 364 -3.33 12.30 -18.77
C LYS A 364 -2.42 11.08 -18.78
N GLN A 365 -1.87 10.72 -17.62
CA GLN A 365 -0.96 9.60 -17.50
C GLN A 365 -1.02 8.99 -16.10
N LEU A 366 -0.92 7.66 -16.05
CA LEU A 366 -0.79 6.86 -14.84
C LEU A 366 0.54 6.10 -14.86
N LEU A 367 1.28 6.18 -13.76
CA LEU A 367 2.43 5.33 -13.47
C LEU A 367 2.14 4.51 -12.23
N LEU A 368 2.02 3.20 -12.41
CA LEU A 368 1.62 2.27 -11.35
C LEU A 368 2.73 1.24 -11.11
N LYS A 369 3.13 1.08 -9.85
CA LYS A 369 4.03 0.02 -9.36
C LYS A 369 3.44 -0.53 -8.06
N PRO A 370 2.58 -1.57 -8.14
CA PRO A 370 1.98 -2.17 -6.95
C PRO A 370 3.05 -2.85 -6.08
N CYS A 371 2.94 -2.86 -4.76
CA CYS A 371 3.90 -3.58 -3.90
C CYS A 371 3.36 -4.95 -3.44
N CYS A 372 2.03 -5.10 -3.32
CA CYS A 372 1.41 -6.29 -2.74
C CYS A 372 0.48 -6.99 -3.72
N LEU A 373 0.42 -8.32 -3.60
CA LEU A 373 -0.64 -9.12 -4.20
C LEU A 373 -2.00 -8.75 -3.58
N PRO A 374 -3.11 -8.97 -4.29
CA PRO A 374 -4.44 -8.85 -3.70
C PRO A 374 -4.61 -9.86 -2.56
N PRO A 375 -5.48 -9.58 -1.57
CA PRO A 375 -5.78 -10.54 -0.50
C PRO A 375 -6.23 -11.89 -1.10
N LYS A 376 -5.81 -12.98 -0.46
CA LYS A 376 -6.12 -14.34 -0.92
C LYS A 376 -7.57 -14.72 -0.63
N GLU A 377 -8.07 -14.38 0.55
CA GLU A 377 -9.40 -14.76 1.03
C GLU A 377 -10.04 -13.62 1.85
N PRO A 378 -11.37 -13.39 1.70
CA PRO A 378 -12.25 -13.98 0.68
C PRO A 378 -11.83 -13.55 -0.74
N ALA A 379 -12.29 -14.29 -1.75
CA ALA A 379 -12.01 -13.97 -3.15
C ALA A 379 -12.64 -12.61 -3.50
N ALA A 380 -11.84 -11.55 -3.37
CA ALA A 380 -12.24 -10.20 -3.71
C ALA A 380 -12.34 -10.03 -5.23
N THR A 381 -13.38 -9.30 -5.64
CA THR A 381 -13.68 -8.96 -7.03
C THR A 381 -13.85 -7.45 -7.12
N TRP A 382 -13.22 -6.84 -8.12
CA TRP A 382 -13.30 -5.40 -8.35
C TRP A 382 -13.69 -5.10 -9.79
N ALA A 383 -14.70 -4.26 -10.00
CA ALA A 383 -15.05 -3.73 -11.31
C ALA A 383 -14.23 -2.45 -11.57
N VAL A 384 -13.45 -2.43 -12.65
CA VAL A 384 -12.63 -1.29 -13.06
C VAL A 384 -12.72 -1.11 -14.56
N GLY A 385 -13.38 -0.03 -14.98
CA GLY A 385 -13.74 0.16 -16.37
C GLY A 385 -14.63 -0.98 -16.89
N ALA A 386 -14.36 -1.44 -18.11
CA ALA A 386 -15.00 -2.62 -18.71
C ALA A 386 -14.49 -3.98 -18.19
N HIS A 387 -13.58 -4.00 -17.22
CA HIS A 387 -12.94 -5.23 -16.74
C HIS A 387 -13.27 -5.55 -15.29
N THR A 388 -13.34 -6.85 -14.99
CA THR A 388 -13.53 -7.37 -13.63
C THR A 388 -12.25 -8.07 -13.18
N LEU A 389 -11.57 -7.50 -12.18
CA LEU A 389 -10.41 -8.08 -11.55
C LEU A 389 -10.84 -9.05 -10.45
N ARG A 390 -10.26 -10.25 -10.43
CA ARG A 390 -10.52 -11.23 -9.38
C ARG A 390 -9.23 -11.67 -8.73
N SER A 391 -9.20 -11.63 -7.40
CA SER A 391 -8.04 -12.11 -6.62
C SER A 391 -7.75 -13.59 -6.86
N ASP A 392 -8.78 -14.44 -7.00
CA ASP A 392 -8.60 -15.88 -7.24
C ASP A 392 -7.93 -16.20 -8.59
N ALA A 393 -8.10 -15.36 -9.61
CA ALA A 393 -7.38 -15.48 -10.88
C ALA A 393 -5.87 -15.30 -10.69
N VAL A 394 -5.45 -14.42 -9.77
CA VAL A 394 -4.04 -14.21 -9.40
C VAL A 394 -3.51 -15.41 -8.60
N TRP A 395 -4.30 -15.90 -7.64
CA TRP A 395 -3.88 -16.98 -6.74
C TRP A 395 -3.95 -18.38 -7.36
N SER A 396 -4.73 -18.56 -8.43
CA SER A 396 -4.88 -19.83 -9.16
C SER A 396 -3.79 -20.08 -10.21
N VAL A 397 -2.90 -19.11 -10.45
CA VAL A 397 -1.70 -19.31 -11.29
C VAL A 397 -0.89 -20.45 -10.70
N LYS A 398 -0.83 -21.58 -11.41
CA LYS A 398 -0.09 -22.76 -10.97
C LYS A 398 1.41 -22.48 -11.01
N ALA A 399 2.13 -23.04 -10.04
CA ALA A 399 3.58 -23.16 -10.16
C ALA A 399 3.90 -23.87 -11.49
N GLY A 400 4.95 -23.43 -12.19
CA GLY A 400 5.44 -24.16 -13.34
C GLY A 400 5.78 -25.62 -12.98
N PRO A 401 5.91 -26.51 -13.98
CA PRO A 401 6.08 -27.95 -13.77
C PRO A 401 7.33 -28.37 -12.97
N THR A 402 8.22 -27.43 -12.64
CA THR A 402 9.51 -27.69 -11.99
C THR A 402 9.48 -27.59 -10.46
N GLU A 403 8.41 -27.11 -9.83
CA GLU A 403 8.39 -26.92 -8.38
C GLU A 403 7.19 -27.58 -7.72
N VAL A 404 7.48 -28.64 -6.96
CA VAL A 404 6.56 -29.20 -5.96
C VAL A 404 6.54 -28.20 -4.79
N GLY A 405 5.72 -27.16 -4.89
CA GLY A 405 5.67 -26.07 -3.92
C GLY A 405 4.68 -24.97 -4.32
N ASP A 406 4.37 -24.06 -3.39
CA ASP A 406 3.52 -22.89 -3.64
C ASP A 406 3.94 -22.14 -4.92
N ALA A 407 2.97 -21.65 -5.70
CA ALA A 407 3.27 -20.98 -6.96
C ALA A 407 4.23 -19.80 -6.82
N ASP A 408 5.14 -19.68 -7.79
CA ASP A 408 6.14 -18.61 -7.91
C ASP A 408 5.51 -17.23 -7.64
N PRO A 409 5.91 -16.54 -6.57
CA PRO A 409 5.44 -15.19 -6.25
C PRO A 409 5.58 -14.21 -7.42
N ARG A 410 6.59 -14.38 -8.28
CA ARG A 410 6.79 -13.54 -9.47
C ARG A 410 5.71 -13.79 -10.52
N ALA A 411 5.33 -15.04 -10.73
CA ALA A 411 4.25 -15.39 -11.65
C ALA A 411 2.90 -14.83 -11.18
N ARG A 412 2.59 -14.93 -9.88
CA ARG A 412 1.40 -14.30 -9.29
C ARG A 412 1.44 -12.79 -9.41
N TYR A 413 2.57 -12.17 -9.10
CA TYR A 413 2.73 -10.72 -9.20
C TYR A 413 2.57 -10.24 -10.65
N LYS A 414 3.15 -10.97 -11.61
CA LYS A 414 2.96 -10.69 -13.04
C LYS A 414 1.48 -10.80 -13.43
N ALA A 415 0.78 -11.86 -13.02
CA ALA A 415 -0.64 -12.02 -13.30
C ALA A 415 -1.49 -10.89 -12.69
N TRP A 416 -1.11 -10.40 -11.50
CA TRP A 416 -1.75 -9.25 -10.89
C TRP A 416 -1.54 -7.97 -11.71
N VAL A 417 -0.29 -7.68 -12.09
CA VAL A 417 0.04 -6.53 -12.95
C VAL A 417 -0.66 -6.61 -14.30
N ASP A 418 -0.68 -7.77 -14.94
CA ASP A 418 -1.37 -7.98 -16.22
C ASP A 418 -2.87 -7.72 -16.07
N SER A 419 -3.49 -8.19 -14.97
CA SER A 419 -4.91 -7.94 -14.67
C SER A 419 -5.20 -6.45 -14.45
N LEU A 420 -4.34 -5.76 -13.70
CA LEU A 420 -4.42 -4.29 -13.53
C LEU A 420 -4.31 -3.57 -14.87
N ALA A 421 -3.41 -4.00 -15.75
CA ALA A 421 -3.22 -3.40 -17.08
C ALA A 421 -4.46 -3.47 -17.97
N LEU A 422 -5.27 -4.52 -17.81
CA LEU A 422 -6.55 -4.68 -18.52
C LEU A 422 -7.56 -3.64 -18.03
N GLY A 423 -7.65 -3.37 -16.73
CA GLY A 423 -8.59 -2.38 -16.17
C GLY A 423 -8.33 -0.92 -16.58
N VAL A 424 -7.16 -0.61 -17.16
CA VAL A 424 -6.82 0.74 -17.62
C VAL A 424 -7.49 1.04 -18.96
N GLU A 425 -8.46 1.94 -18.95
CA GLU A 425 -9.18 2.43 -20.12
C GLU A 425 -8.40 3.58 -20.76
N VAL A 426 -7.98 3.38 -22.00
CA VAL A 426 -7.22 4.40 -22.73
C VAL A 426 -8.15 4.95 -23.80
N PRO A 427 -8.41 6.26 -23.81
CA PRO A 427 -9.21 6.87 -24.86
C PRO A 427 -8.64 6.51 -26.24
N PRO A 428 -9.48 6.21 -27.25
CA PRO A 428 -9.01 5.77 -28.57
C PRO A 428 -8.06 6.78 -29.25
N ASN A 429 -8.12 8.05 -28.86
CA ASN A 429 -7.29 9.13 -29.40
C ASN A 429 -5.97 9.34 -28.63
N GLN A 430 -5.70 8.56 -27.58
CA GLN A 430 -4.45 8.60 -26.84
C GLN A 430 -3.63 7.35 -27.16
N LYS A 431 -2.37 7.53 -27.59
CA LYS A 431 -1.43 6.40 -27.61
C LYS A 431 -1.12 6.03 -26.16
N PRO A 432 -1.47 4.82 -25.70
CA PRO A 432 -1.17 4.43 -24.33
C PRO A 432 0.33 4.45 -24.09
N VAL A 433 0.80 5.35 -23.22
CA VAL A 433 2.08 5.14 -22.54
C VAL A 433 1.79 4.33 -21.28
N LYS A 434 1.41 3.06 -21.47
CA LYS A 434 1.24 2.11 -20.36
C LYS A 434 2.62 1.74 -19.84
N ARG A 435 2.97 2.24 -18.64
CA ARG A 435 4.13 1.77 -17.88
C ARG A 435 3.65 1.29 -16.52
N ILE A 436 3.22 0.03 -16.45
CA ILE A 436 3.08 -0.67 -15.18
C ILE A 436 4.41 -1.40 -14.94
N PHE A 437 5.08 -1.04 -13.84
CA PHE A 437 6.38 -1.61 -13.52
C PHE A 437 6.19 -2.98 -12.89
N VAL A 438 6.90 -3.96 -13.42
CA VAL A 438 7.16 -5.22 -12.73
C VAL A 438 8.51 -5.06 -12.01
N PRO A 439 8.60 -5.35 -10.70
CA PRO A 439 9.80 -5.16 -9.89
C PRO A 439 10.93 -6.11 -10.28
#